data_AF-A0A9C7UL91-F1
#
_entry.id   AF-A0A9C7UL91-F1
#
_cell.length_a   1.000
_cell.length_b   1.000
_cell.length_c   1.000
_cell.angle_alpha   90.00
_cell.angle_beta   90.00
_cell.angle_gamma   90.00
#
_symmetry.space_group_name_H-M   'P 1'
#
loop_
_entity.id
_entity.type
_entity.pdbx_description
1 polymer ?
#
loop_
_entity_poly.entity_id
_entity_poly.type
_entity_poly.pdbx_seq_one_letter_code
_entity_poly.pdbx_strand_id
1 'polypeptide(L)'
;MLKSGTEYLDSLKDGRVIYVGDETVVDPTTHPAFDRIANTYAALYDLKKAPESVDLMSYEEGGEQFSTYFLKPRNQADLEKRTRAHRFVTEWSYGLLGRSPDATASNVTGMAMNRRFLKNTMADFQNTFQYSGSIFAQMTVF
;
A
#
# COMPACT_ATOMS: atom_id res chain seq x y z
N MET A 1 -11.98 0.24 2.80
CA MET A 1 -12.15 -1.03 2.05
C MET A 1 -10.78 -1.62 1.70
N LEU A 2 -10.59 -2.93 1.89
CA LEU A 2 -9.34 -3.63 1.53
C LEU A 2 -9.34 -4.04 0.06
N LYS A 3 -8.36 -3.53 -0.69
CA LYS A 3 -8.13 -3.86 -2.10
C LYS A 3 -7.73 -5.34 -2.26
N SER A 4 -8.34 -6.03 -3.22
CA SER A 4 -7.98 -7.39 -3.67
C SER A 4 -6.86 -7.37 -4.70
N GLY A 5 -6.31 -8.54 -5.02
CA GLY A 5 -5.30 -8.72 -6.06
C GLY A 5 -5.80 -8.29 -7.44
N THR A 6 -7.04 -8.65 -7.80
CA THR A 6 -7.66 -8.22 -9.06
C THR A 6 -7.79 -6.70 -9.14
N GLU A 7 -8.33 -6.07 -8.09
CA GLU A 7 -8.43 -4.60 -8.04
C GLU A 7 -7.06 -3.91 -8.07
N TYR A 8 -6.02 -4.57 -7.56
CA TYR A 8 -4.64 -4.09 -7.68
C TYR A 8 -4.14 -4.14 -9.13
N LEU A 9 -4.26 -5.28 -9.81
CA LEU A 9 -3.83 -5.43 -11.20
C LEU A 9 -4.59 -4.46 -12.11
N ASP A 10 -5.90 -4.33 -11.93
CA ASP A 10 -6.71 -3.37 -12.71
C ASP A 10 -6.28 -1.92 -12.44
N SER A 11 -5.88 -1.59 -11.21
CA SER A 11 -5.35 -0.26 -10.90
C SER A 11 -3.99 0.06 -11.52
N LEU A 12 -3.30 -0.93 -12.10
CA LEU A 12 -2.06 -0.70 -12.87
C LEU A 12 -2.34 -0.30 -14.32
N LYS A 13 -3.58 -0.44 -14.81
CA LYS A 13 -4.01 -0.12 -16.18
C LYS A 13 -4.59 1.30 -16.25
N ASP A 14 -3.81 2.27 -15.80
CA ASP A 14 -4.21 3.67 -15.60
C ASP A 14 -3.64 4.63 -16.65
N GLY A 15 -2.95 4.11 -17.66
CA GLY A 15 -2.27 4.92 -18.68
C GLY A 15 -0.93 5.49 -18.22
N ARG A 16 -0.33 4.98 -17.14
CA ARG A 16 1.06 5.30 -16.76
C ARG A 16 2.03 5.02 -17.90
N VAL A 17 3.09 5.81 -17.93
CA VAL A 17 4.16 5.65 -18.93
C VAL A 17 5.36 4.99 -18.25
N ILE A 18 5.69 3.79 -18.69
CA ILE A 18 6.84 3.01 -18.21
C ILE A 18 7.76 2.74 -19.39
N TYR A 19 9.05 2.96 -19.20
CA TYR A 19 10.08 2.66 -20.20
C TYR A 19 11.00 1.54 -19.69
N VAL A 20 11.30 0.56 -20.53
CA VAL A 20 12.27 -0.50 -20.26
C VAL A 20 13.16 -0.67 -21.48
N GLY A 21 14.43 -0.30 -21.35
CA GLY A 21 15.33 -0.25 -22.50
C GLY A 21 14.82 0.76 -23.54
N ASP A 22 14.58 0.30 -24.75
CA ASP A 22 14.02 1.05 -25.88
C ASP A 22 12.50 0.87 -26.05
N GLU A 23 11.84 0.09 -25.17
CA GLU A 23 10.41 -0.18 -25.20
C GLU A 23 9.62 0.75 -24.27
N THR A 24 8.43 1.16 -24.71
CA THR A 24 7.40 1.75 -23.85
C THR A 24 6.38 0.67 -23.48
N VAL A 25 6.24 0.39 -22.20
CA VAL A 25 5.34 -0.66 -21.70
C VAL A 25 3.91 -0.15 -21.63
N VAL A 26 3.02 -0.81 -22.39
CA VAL A 26 1.59 -0.47 -22.47
C VAL A 26 0.79 -1.05 -21.30
N ASP A 27 1.07 -2.30 -20.91
CA ASP A 27 0.42 -2.97 -19.79
C ASP A 27 1.47 -3.70 -18.93
N PRO A 28 1.80 -3.18 -17.73
CA PRO A 28 2.78 -3.82 -16.86
C PRO A 28 2.29 -5.14 -16.25
N THR A 29 0.98 -5.43 -16.29
CA THR A 29 0.43 -6.68 -15.74
C THR A 29 0.71 -7.90 -16.63
N THR A 30 1.00 -7.67 -17.91
CA THR A 30 1.29 -8.72 -18.91
C THR A 30 2.69 -8.62 -19.50
N HIS A 31 3.41 -7.52 -19.28
CA HIS A 31 4.74 -7.31 -19.84
C HIS A 31 5.78 -8.25 -19.16
N PRO A 32 6.63 -8.98 -19.91
CA PRO A 32 7.54 -10.00 -19.34
C PRO A 32 8.52 -9.52 -18.27
N ALA A 33 8.85 -8.23 -18.25
CA ALA A 33 9.71 -7.65 -17.22
C ALA A 33 8.99 -7.42 -15.87
N PHE A 34 7.66 -7.37 -15.86
CA PHE A 34 6.86 -6.91 -14.72
C PHE A 34 5.74 -7.88 -14.29
N ASP A 35 5.28 -8.74 -15.19
CA ASP A 35 4.14 -9.65 -14.96
C ASP A 35 4.27 -10.44 -13.65
N ARG A 36 5.44 -11.02 -13.38
CA ARG A 36 5.72 -11.82 -12.19
C ARG A 36 5.63 -11.00 -10.91
N ILE A 37 6.21 -9.80 -10.90
CA ILE A 37 6.19 -8.95 -9.71
C ILE A 37 4.79 -8.35 -9.51
N ALA A 38 4.10 -7.95 -10.58
CA ALA A 38 2.71 -7.50 -10.51
C ALA A 38 1.79 -8.57 -9.91
N ASN A 39 1.91 -9.82 -10.36
CA ASN A 39 1.15 -10.93 -9.80
C ASN A 39 1.56 -11.26 -8.35
N THR A 40 2.84 -11.11 -7.99
CA THR A 40 3.30 -11.24 -6.60
C THR A 40 2.64 -10.19 -5.70
N TYR A 41 2.58 -8.92 -6.12
CA TYR A 41 1.87 -7.90 -5.35
C TYR A 41 0.36 -8.16 -5.31
N ALA A 42 -0.25 -8.65 -6.39
CA ALA A 42 -1.65 -9.05 -6.39
C ALA A 42 -1.93 -10.12 -5.32
N ALA A 43 -1.08 -11.16 -5.26
CA ALA A 43 -1.16 -12.20 -4.24
C ALA A 43 -1.00 -11.64 -2.82
N LEU A 44 -0.15 -10.61 -2.61
CA LEU A 44 -0.05 -9.92 -1.32
C LEU A 44 -1.36 -9.21 -0.94
N TYR A 45 -2.06 -8.58 -1.89
CA TYR A 45 -3.35 -7.94 -1.61
C TYR A 45 -4.42 -8.96 -1.23
N ASP A 46 -4.48 -10.09 -1.93
CA ASP A 46 -5.40 -11.18 -1.57
C ASP A 46 -5.04 -11.79 -0.21
N LEU A 47 -3.75 -12.04 0.03
CA LEU A 47 -3.25 -12.55 1.30
C LEU A 47 -3.67 -11.66 2.46
N LYS A 48 -3.67 -10.34 2.32
CA LYS A 48 -4.12 -9.39 3.36
C LYS A 48 -5.62 -9.43 3.62
N LYS A 49 -6.39 -9.80 2.61
CA LYS A 49 -7.86 -9.85 2.65
C LYS A 49 -8.38 -11.23 3.08
N ALA A 50 -7.51 -12.23 3.09
CA ALA A 50 -7.84 -13.60 3.45
C ALA A 50 -8.35 -13.72 4.90
N PRO A 51 -9.36 -14.56 5.18
CA PRO A 51 -9.98 -14.67 6.51
C PRO A 51 -8.98 -14.93 7.65
N GLU A 52 -7.92 -15.68 7.39
CA GLU A 52 -6.88 -16.05 8.35
C GLU A 52 -5.97 -14.89 8.77
N SER A 53 -5.87 -13.84 7.94
CA SER A 53 -4.93 -12.74 8.14
C SER A 53 -5.64 -11.39 8.32
N VAL A 54 -6.91 -11.28 7.91
CA VAL A 54 -7.64 -10.01 7.84
C VAL A 54 -7.70 -9.29 9.17
N ASP A 55 -7.81 -10.01 10.30
CA ASP A 55 -7.79 -9.39 11.63
C ASP A 55 -6.44 -8.72 11.93
N LEU A 56 -5.33 -9.35 11.55
CA LEU A 56 -3.99 -8.76 11.70
C LEU A 56 -3.77 -7.62 10.71
N MET A 57 -4.20 -7.80 9.46
CA MET A 57 -3.89 -6.91 8.34
C MET A 57 -4.88 -5.76 8.19
N SER A 58 -5.90 -5.69 9.04
CA SER A 58 -6.86 -4.60 9.07
C SER A 58 -7.24 -4.12 10.47
N TYR A 59 -7.87 -2.96 10.52
CA TYR A 59 -8.54 -2.41 11.69
C TYR A 59 -9.83 -1.70 11.26
N GLU A 60 -10.77 -1.56 12.19
CA GLU A 60 -12.02 -0.82 11.96
C GLU A 60 -11.94 0.56 12.62
N GLU A 61 -12.39 1.59 11.90
CA GLU A 61 -12.56 2.94 12.44
C GLU A 61 -13.80 3.57 11.78
N GLY A 62 -14.81 3.96 12.56
CA GLY A 62 -16.01 4.61 12.02
C GLY A 62 -16.89 3.72 11.12
N GLY A 63 -16.92 2.40 11.36
CA GLY A 63 -17.71 1.45 10.57
C GLY A 63 -17.07 1.05 9.23
N GLU A 64 -15.86 1.53 8.96
CA GLU A 64 -15.08 1.15 7.79
C GLU A 64 -13.82 0.38 8.17
N GLN A 65 -13.46 -0.58 7.32
CA GLN A 65 -12.27 -1.40 7.48
C GLN A 65 -11.10 -0.85 6.65
N PHE A 66 -9.96 -0.66 7.31
CA PHE A 66 -8.73 -0.10 6.76
C PHE A 66 -7.55 -1.05 6.95
N SER A 67 -6.54 -0.93 6.09
CA SER A 67 -5.30 -1.71 6.23
C SER A 67 -4.55 -1.29 7.49
N THR A 68 -4.04 -2.23 8.28
CA THR A 68 -3.21 -1.98 9.48
C THR A 68 -2.02 -1.06 9.20
N TYR A 69 -1.56 -1.00 7.95
CA TYR A 69 -0.52 -0.07 7.50
C TYR A 69 -0.83 1.40 7.82
N PHE A 70 -2.12 1.77 7.84
CA PHE A 70 -2.60 3.12 8.13
C PHE A 70 -3.05 3.33 9.59
N LEU A 71 -2.97 2.30 10.42
CA LEU A 71 -3.31 2.40 11.85
C LEU A 71 -2.44 3.45 12.51
N LYS A 72 -3.01 4.54 13.04
CA LYS A 72 -2.27 5.56 13.79
C LYS A 72 -2.08 5.07 15.23
N PRO A 73 -0.90 4.57 15.64
CA PRO A 73 -0.73 3.99 16.97
C PRO A 73 -0.91 5.05 18.05
N ARG A 74 -1.74 4.75 19.05
CA ARG A 74 -2.02 5.58 20.24
C ARG A 74 -1.52 4.93 21.53
N ASN A 75 -1.26 3.63 21.49
CA ASN A 75 -0.77 2.85 22.62
C ASN A 75 0.22 1.74 22.15
N GLN A 76 0.78 1.00 23.11
CA GLN A 76 1.73 -0.08 22.83
C GLN A 76 1.11 -1.22 22.01
N ALA A 77 -0.13 -1.61 22.28
CA ALA A 77 -0.79 -2.69 21.55
C ALA A 77 -0.96 -2.36 20.06
N ASP A 78 -1.20 -1.09 19.72
CA ASP A 78 -1.25 -0.64 18.33
C ASP A 78 0.12 -0.79 17.63
N LEU A 79 1.21 -0.46 18.34
CA LEU A 79 2.58 -0.63 17.82
C LEU A 79 2.91 -2.10 17.62
N GLU A 80 2.52 -2.97 18.55
CA GLU A 80 2.69 -4.41 18.44
C GLU A 80 1.90 -4.99 17.26
N LYS A 81 0.63 -4.57 17.08
CA LYS A 81 -0.19 -4.97 15.92
C LYS A 81 0.46 -4.55 14.60
N ARG A 82 0.93 -3.30 14.50
CA ARG A 82 1.67 -2.83 13.31
C ARG A 82 2.93 -3.64 13.06
N THR A 83 3.73 -3.87 14.09
CA THR A 83 4.97 -4.65 13.99
C THR A 83 4.70 -6.06 13.47
N ARG A 84 3.68 -6.72 14.00
CA ARG A 84 3.24 -8.05 13.53
C ARG A 84 2.77 -8.02 12.08
N ALA A 85 2.04 -6.98 11.66
CA ALA A 85 1.60 -6.84 10.28
C ALA A 85 2.78 -6.65 9.30
N HIS A 86 3.77 -5.82 9.65
CA HIS A 86 5.00 -5.66 8.84
C HIS A 86 5.81 -6.96 8.77
N ARG A 87 5.92 -7.66 9.90
CA ARG A 87 6.62 -8.96 9.97
C ARG A 87 5.92 -10.01 9.12
N PHE A 88 4.60 -10.09 9.14
CA PHE A 88 3.82 -11.02 8.33
C PHE A 88 4.13 -10.87 6.83
N VAL A 89 4.21 -9.64 6.32
CA VAL A 89 4.56 -9.35 4.91
C VAL A 89 6.01 -9.73 4.60
N THR A 90 6.91 -9.38 5.51
CA THR A 90 8.33 -9.73 5.41
C THR A 90 8.53 -11.24 5.36
N GLU A 91 7.86 -11.99 6.23
CA GLU A 91 7.96 -13.45 6.29
C GLU A 91 7.38 -14.13 5.06
N TRP A 92 6.21 -13.67 4.58
CA TRP A 92 5.60 -14.18 3.37
C TRP A 92 6.49 -13.97 2.12
N SER A 93 7.19 -12.84 2.07
CA SER A 93 8.10 -12.50 0.96
C SER A 93 9.55 -12.94 1.17
N TYR A 94 9.85 -13.65 2.26
CA TYR A 94 11.21 -13.99 2.69
C TYR A 94 12.15 -12.77 2.79
N GLY A 95 11.61 -11.59 3.05
CA GLY A 95 12.34 -10.32 3.11
C GLY A 95 12.82 -9.78 1.76
N LEU A 96 12.37 -10.35 0.64
CA LEU A 96 12.80 -9.94 -0.71
C LEU A 96 12.01 -8.73 -1.23
N LEU A 97 10.81 -8.46 -0.70
CA LEU A 97 10.05 -7.27 -1.06
C LEU A 97 10.48 -6.06 -0.21
N GLY A 98 11.57 -5.40 -0.60
CA GLY A 98 12.10 -4.22 0.11
C GLY A 98 11.27 -2.93 0.00
N ARG A 99 10.31 -2.89 -0.92
CA ARG A 99 9.41 -1.73 -1.18
C ARG A 99 7.93 -2.12 -1.12
N SER A 100 7.60 -3.07 -0.26
CA SER A 100 6.21 -3.47 -0.05
C SER A 100 5.32 -2.29 0.40
N PRO A 101 4.00 -2.33 0.14
CA PRO A 101 3.14 -1.14 0.25
C PRO A 101 3.02 -0.58 1.68
N ASP A 102 3.37 -1.38 2.68
CA ASP A 102 3.38 -1.01 4.10
C ASP A 102 4.47 0.00 4.47
N ALA A 103 5.60 0.00 3.76
CA ALA A 103 6.67 0.98 4.01
C ALA A 103 6.19 2.41 3.70
N THR A 104 5.64 2.59 2.49
CA THR A 104 5.11 3.88 2.04
C THR A 104 3.92 4.35 2.87
N ALA A 105 2.99 3.45 3.18
CA ALA A 105 1.85 3.75 4.04
C ALA A 105 2.27 4.18 5.46
N SER A 106 3.37 3.64 5.99
CA SER A 106 3.91 4.04 7.29
C SER A 106 4.44 5.47 7.29
N ASN A 107 5.12 5.89 6.23
CA ASN A 107 5.57 7.28 6.08
C ASN A 107 4.38 8.24 6.08
N VAL A 108 3.35 7.95 5.28
CA VAL A 108 2.12 8.76 5.20
C VAL A 108 1.41 8.80 6.56
N THR A 109 1.34 7.68 7.26
CA THR A 109 0.72 7.61 8.60
C THR A 109 1.46 8.49 9.59
N GLY A 110 2.80 8.41 9.63
CA GLY A 110 3.63 9.24 10.50
C GLY A 110 3.46 10.74 10.21
N MET A 111 3.41 11.12 8.94
CA MET A 111 3.11 12.50 8.52
C MET A 111 1.72 12.95 9.02
N ALA A 112 0.69 12.11 8.87
CA ALA A 112 -0.67 12.41 9.32
C ALA A 112 -0.77 12.65 10.83
N MET A 113 0.03 11.93 11.61
CA MET A 113 0.04 12.04 13.07
C MET A 113 0.62 13.37 13.56
N ASN A 114 1.40 14.07 12.74
CA ASN A 114 1.94 15.40 13.07
C ASN A 114 1.45 16.48 12.09
N ARG A 115 0.13 16.73 12.12
CA ARG A 115 -0.53 17.75 11.28
C ARG A 115 0.07 19.16 11.44
N ARG A 116 0.61 19.49 12.62
CA ARG A 116 1.20 20.82 12.88
C ARG A 116 2.46 21.04 12.04
N PHE A 117 3.25 20.00 11.83
CA PHE A 117 4.44 20.05 10.98
C PHE A 117 4.09 20.28 9.50
N LEU A 118 3.01 19.65 9.01
CA LEU A 118 2.58 19.76 7.60
C LEU A 118 1.93 21.10 7.25
N LYS A 119 1.33 21.81 8.22
CA LYS A 119 0.64 23.09 7.99
C LYS A 119 1.54 24.19 7.40
N ASN A 120 2.85 24.13 7.63
CA ASN A 120 3.79 25.16 7.19
C ASN A 120 4.55 24.81 5.90
N THR A 121 4.35 23.62 5.35
CA THR A 121 5.12 23.12 4.19
C THR A 121 4.24 22.77 3.00
N MET A 122 2.99 22.33 3.19
CA MET A 122 2.07 22.00 2.09
C MET A 122 0.62 22.23 2.53
N ALA A 123 0.00 23.30 2.03
CA ALA A 123 -1.39 23.66 2.33
C ALA A 123 -2.43 22.61 1.86
N ASP A 124 -2.06 21.64 1.00
CA ASP A 124 -3.00 20.73 0.33
C ASP A 124 -3.03 19.27 0.85
N PHE A 125 -2.22 18.90 1.85
CA PHE A 125 -2.17 17.49 2.32
C PHE A 125 -3.47 16.99 2.98
N GLN A 126 -4.42 17.88 3.28
CA GLN A 126 -5.76 17.49 3.74
C GLN A 126 -6.54 16.72 2.66
N ASN A 127 -6.31 16.98 1.38
CA ASN A 127 -7.01 16.29 0.29
C ASN A 127 -6.41 14.92 -0.04
N THR A 128 -5.14 14.66 0.31
CA THR A 128 -4.46 13.37 0.09
C THR A 128 -5.18 12.20 0.78
N PHE A 129 -5.86 12.46 1.90
CA PHE A 129 -6.63 11.44 2.63
C PHE A 129 -8.03 11.19 2.05
N GLN A 130 -8.62 12.16 1.33
CA GLN A 130 -9.88 11.97 0.60
C GLN A 130 -9.66 11.30 -0.77
N TYR A 131 -8.48 11.45 -1.37
CA TYR A 131 -8.12 10.94 -2.70
C TYR A 131 -7.23 9.68 -2.67
N SER A 132 -7.39 8.81 -1.67
CA SER A 132 -6.61 7.57 -1.53
C SER A 132 -6.76 6.55 -2.69
N GLY A 133 -7.58 6.87 -3.71
CA GLY A 133 -7.67 6.13 -4.96
C GLY A 133 -6.65 6.54 -6.05
N SER A 134 -6.22 7.81 -6.14
CA SER A 134 -5.47 8.30 -7.32
C SER A 134 -3.96 8.50 -7.11
N ILE A 135 -3.51 8.82 -5.91
CA ILE A 135 -2.09 9.09 -5.64
C ILE A 135 -1.25 7.81 -5.53
N PHE A 136 -1.85 6.69 -5.10
CA PHE A 136 -1.13 5.42 -4.94
C PHE A 136 -0.81 4.71 -6.27
N ALA A 137 -1.45 5.12 -7.35
CA ALA A 137 -1.15 4.64 -8.69
C ALA A 137 0.26 5.09 -9.16
N GLN A 138 0.67 6.31 -8.79
CA GLN A 138 1.96 6.88 -9.20
C GLN A 138 3.15 6.47 -8.31
N MET A 139 2.92 6.14 -7.04
CA MET A 139 4.00 5.80 -6.09
C MET A 139 4.39 4.32 -6.04
N THR A 140 3.84 3.48 -6.93
CA THR A 140 4.15 2.05 -7.03
C THR A 140 5.25 1.75 -8.06
N VAL A 141 5.88 2.79 -8.65
CA VAL A 141 6.99 2.64 -9.61
C VAL A 141 8.15 3.54 -9.19
N PHE A 142 8.85 3.13 -8.14
CA PHE A 142 10.29 3.32 -7.93
C PHE A 142 10.82 2.13 -7.13
#